data_AF-A0A540WGZ3-F1
#
_entry.id   AF-A0A540WGZ3-F1
#
_cell.length_a   1.000
_cell.length_b   1.000
_cell.length_c   1.000
_cell.angle_alpha   90.00
_cell.angle_beta   90.00
_cell.angle_gamma   90.00
#
_symmetry.space_group_name_H-M   'P 1'
#
loop_
_entity.id
_entity.type
_entity.pdbx_description
1 polymer ?
#
loop_
_entity_poly.entity_id
_entity_poly.type
_entity_poly.pdbx_seq_one_letter_code
_entity_poly.pdbx_strand_id
1 'polypeptide(L)'
;EVGPALFFSLLIITLSFVPVFTLEAQEGRLFSPLAFTKTYAMAAAAGLSVTLIPVLMGYLIRGRIPDEKSNPLNRLLIAVYRPLLDRVLRAPKRTLAVAVVVLATSLWPLQHIGGEFMPRLDEGDLLYMPSALPGLSAG
;
A
#
# COMPACT_ATOMS: atom_id res chain seq x y z
N GLU A 1 -17.64 3.08 18.10
CA GLU A 1 -17.12 4.35 17.52
C GLU A 1 -16.33 4.18 16.20
N VAL A 2 -15.84 2.97 15.88
CA VAL A 2 -14.94 2.77 14.73
C VAL A 2 -15.65 2.61 13.37
N GLY A 3 -16.97 2.34 13.34
CA GLY A 3 -17.73 2.06 12.12
C GLY A 3 -17.66 3.16 11.05
N PRO A 4 -18.00 4.42 11.39
CA PRO A 4 -17.90 5.53 10.45
C PRO A 4 -16.45 5.77 9.97
N ALA A 5 -15.46 5.67 10.86
CA ALA A 5 -14.05 5.88 10.52
C ALA A 5 -13.52 4.85 9.50
N LEU A 6 -13.90 3.57 9.64
CA LEU A 6 -13.54 2.52 8.68
C LEU A 6 -14.18 2.76 7.31
N PHE A 7 -15.47 3.14 7.28
CA PHE A 7 -16.16 3.46 6.04
C PHE A 7 -15.50 4.62 5.29
N PHE A 8 -15.26 5.75 5.97
CA PHE A 8 -14.61 6.90 5.36
C PHE A 8 -13.19 6.58 4.89
N SER A 9 -12.43 5.79 5.65
CA SER A 9 -11.08 5.35 5.25
C SER A 9 -11.12 4.53 3.95
N LEU A 10 -11.98 3.51 3.87
CA LEU A 10 -12.11 2.67 2.67
C LEU A 10 -12.63 3.46 1.45
N LEU A 11 -13.54 4.41 1.67
CA LEU A 11 -14.04 5.31 0.62
C LEU A 11 -12.92 6.20 0.08
N ILE A 12 -12.12 6.82 0.95
CA ILE A 12 -10.98 7.67 0.55
C ILE A 12 -9.96 6.85 -0.25
N ILE A 13 -9.64 5.62 0.18
CA ILE A 13 -8.73 4.76 -0.57
C ILE A 13 -9.31 4.46 -1.96
N THR A 14 -10.60 4.13 -2.06
CA THR A 14 -11.26 3.85 -3.36
C THR A 14 -11.19 5.07 -4.28
N LEU A 15 -11.52 6.27 -3.78
CA LEU A 15 -11.48 7.51 -4.55
C LEU A 15 -10.06 7.93 -4.95
N SER A 16 -9.07 7.68 -4.09
CA SER A 16 -7.66 7.97 -4.39
C SER A 16 -7.11 7.16 -5.57
N PHE A 17 -7.76 6.05 -5.97
CA PHE A 17 -7.37 5.24 -7.12
C PHE A 17 -8.07 5.63 -8.42
N VAL A 18 -9.09 6.51 -8.38
CA VAL A 18 -9.80 6.98 -9.59
C VAL A 18 -8.85 7.57 -10.65
N PRO A 19 -7.80 8.33 -10.31
CA PRO A 19 -6.85 8.84 -11.30
C PRO A 19 -6.12 7.76 -12.09
N VAL A 20 -6.02 6.51 -11.60
CA VAL A 20 -5.37 5.42 -12.35
C VAL A 20 -6.16 5.07 -13.62
N PHE A 21 -7.48 5.29 -13.63
CA PHE A 21 -8.31 5.06 -14.80
C PHE A 21 -8.11 6.10 -15.92
N THR A 22 -7.38 7.19 -15.67
CA THR A 22 -7.03 8.18 -16.71
C THR A 22 -5.79 7.77 -17.52
N LEU A 23 -5.20 6.61 -17.25
CA LEU A 23 -4.08 6.07 -18.03
C LEU A 23 -4.58 5.38 -19.31
N GLU A 24 -4.41 6.01 -20.47
CA GLU A 24 -4.91 5.52 -21.77
C GLU A 24 -3.92 4.63 -22.55
N ALA A 25 -2.65 4.59 -22.14
CA ALA A 25 -1.56 3.95 -22.88
C ALA A 25 -1.50 2.41 -22.74
N GLN A 26 -0.44 1.80 -23.28
CA GLN A 26 -0.18 0.36 -23.15
C GLN A 26 -0.06 -0.10 -21.69
N GLU A 27 0.43 0.78 -20.81
CA GLU A 27 0.39 0.65 -19.35
C GLU A 27 -1.06 0.51 -18.85
N GLY A 28 -1.99 1.32 -19.37
CA GLY A 28 -3.40 1.30 -19.03
C GLY A 28 -4.07 -0.04 -19.31
N ARG A 29 -3.73 -0.73 -20.41
CA ARG A 29 -4.29 -2.07 -20.69
C ARG A 29 -3.77 -3.15 -19.74
N LEU A 30 -2.54 -3.02 -19.26
CA LEU A 30 -1.96 -3.95 -18.28
C LEU A 30 -2.49 -3.66 -16.86
N PHE A 31 -2.68 -2.38 -16.51
CA PHE A 31 -3.09 -1.96 -15.17
C PHE A 31 -4.60 -1.81 -14.98
N SER A 32 -5.38 -1.65 -16.05
CA SER A 32 -6.84 -1.48 -15.97
C SER A 32 -7.55 -2.70 -15.36
N PRO A 33 -7.28 -3.95 -15.77
CA PRO A 33 -7.86 -5.13 -15.11
C PRO A 33 -7.50 -5.24 -13.62
N LEU A 34 -6.27 -4.84 -13.25
CA LEU A 34 -5.80 -4.81 -11.86
C LEU A 34 -6.50 -3.70 -11.05
N ALA A 35 -6.72 -2.54 -11.66
CA ALA A 35 -7.41 -1.42 -11.02
C ALA A 35 -8.90 -1.73 -10.79
N PHE A 36 -9.58 -2.36 -11.76
CA PHE A 36 -10.98 -2.77 -11.61
C PHE A 36 -11.17 -3.80 -10.51
N THR A 37 -10.38 -4.88 -10.51
CA THR A 37 -10.48 -5.93 -9.48
C THR A 37 -10.27 -5.38 -8.07
N LYS A 38 -9.28 -4.50 -7.88
CA LYS A 38 -9.04 -3.81 -6.61
C LYS A 38 -10.22 -2.91 -6.22
N THR A 39 -10.72 -2.09 -7.15
CA THR A 39 -11.79 -1.12 -6.89
C THR A 39 -13.08 -1.83 -6.50
N TYR A 40 -13.47 -2.89 -7.21
CA TYR A 40 -14.63 -3.70 -6.87
C TYR A 40 -14.48 -4.40 -5.52
N ALA A 41 -13.30 -4.95 -5.22
CA ALA A 41 -13.01 -5.57 -3.93
C ALA A 41 -13.11 -4.57 -2.77
N MET A 42 -12.57 -3.36 -2.93
CA MET A 42 -12.64 -2.31 -1.91
C MET A 42 -14.06 -1.77 -1.73
N ALA A 43 -14.82 -1.60 -2.81
CA ALA A 43 -16.22 -1.18 -2.74
C ALA A 43 -17.08 -2.21 -2.00
N ALA A 44 -16.92 -3.50 -2.31
CA ALA A 44 -17.58 -4.59 -1.59
C ALA A 44 -17.15 -4.64 -0.11
N ALA A 45 -15.85 -4.50 0.18
CA ALA A 45 -15.32 -4.47 1.54
C ALA A 45 -15.86 -3.28 2.35
N ALA A 46 -16.00 -2.10 1.74
CA ALA A 46 -16.58 -0.93 2.39
C ALA A 46 -18.05 -1.17 2.79
N GLY A 47 -18.85 -1.77 1.91
CA GLY A 47 -20.23 -2.16 2.20
C GLY A 47 -20.30 -3.20 3.33
N LEU A 48 -19.49 -4.26 3.25
CA LEU A 48 -19.40 -5.29 4.30
C LEU A 48 -18.91 -4.74 5.64
N SER A 49 -18.03 -3.72 5.63
CA SER A 49 -17.49 -3.12 6.84
C SER A 49 -18.52 -2.38 7.68
N VAL A 50 -19.56 -1.83 7.06
CA VAL A 50 -20.65 -1.14 7.77
C VAL A 50 -21.78 -2.11 8.13
N THR A 51 -21.98 -3.17 7.33
CA THR A 51 -23.11 -4.08 7.49
C THR A 51 -22.73 -5.34 8.27
N LEU A 52 -21.85 -6.17 7.71
CA LEU A 52 -21.54 -7.51 8.21
C LEU A 52 -20.54 -7.48 9.37
N ILE A 53 -19.50 -6.64 9.29
CA ILE A 53 -18.45 -6.59 10.32
C ILE A 53 -19.02 -6.26 11.72
N PRO A 54 -19.89 -5.25 11.91
CA PRO A 54 -20.46 -4.95 13.24
C PRO A 54 -21.31 -6.10 13.79
N VAL A 55 -22.09 -6.76 12.94
CA VAL A 55 -22.93 -7.91 13.32
C VAL A 55 -22.07 -9.10 13.75
N LEU A 56 -21.04 -9.43 12.97
CA LEU A 56 -20.12 -10.52 13.29
C LEU A 56 -19.32 -10.21 14.56
N MET A 57 -18.87 -8.97 14.76
CA MET A 57 -18.22 -8.56 16.00
C MET A 57 -19.15 -8.76 17.21
N GLY A 58 -20.41 -8.34 17.12
CA GLY A 58 -21.37 -8.52 18.22
C GLY A 58 -21.79 -9.98 18.48
N TYR A 59 -21.72 -10.84 17.46
CA TYR A 59 -22.06 -12.26 17.58
C TYR A 59 -20.88 -13.10 18.07
N LEU A 60 -19.69 -12.91 17.50
CA LEU A 60 -18.51 -13.75 17.74
C LEU A 60 -17.63 -13.24 18.87
N ILE A 61 -17.52 -11.92 19.05
CA ILE A 61 -16.74 -11.29 20.13
C ILE A 61 -17.65 -11.15 21.35
N ARG A 62 -18.11 -12.29 21.89
CA ARG A 62 -18.87 -12.36 23.15
C ARG A 62 -17.96 -12.92 24.24
N GLY A 63 -17.79 -12.18 25.33
CA GLY A 63 -17.00 -12.62 26.50
C GLY A 63 -16.31 -11.47 27.24
N ARG A 64 -15.51 -11.80 28.26
CA ARG A 64 -14.61 -10.85 28.93
C ARG A 64 -13.42 -10.58 28.01
N ILE A 65 -13.35 -9.37 27.45
CA ILE A 65 -12.17 -8.90 26.74
C ILE A 65 -11.03 -8.85 27.77
N PRO A 66 -9.98 -9.68 27.66
CA PRO A 66 -8.86 -9.65 28.58
C PRO A 66 -8.21 -8.27 28.52
N ASP A 67 -7.85 -7.76 29.69
CA ASP A 67 -7.19 -6.45 29.79
C ASP A 67 -5.94 -6.44 28.90
N GLU A 68 -5.69 -5.31 28.25
CA GLU A 68 -4.62 -5.16 27.26
C GLU A 68 -3.23 -5.51 27.84
N LYS A 69 -3.08 -5.36 29.17
CA LYS A 69 -1.88 -5.66 29.96
C LYS A 69 -1.72 -7.13 30.37
N SER A 70 -2.75 -7.96 30.18
CA SER A 70 -2.73 -9.38 30.53
C SER A 70 -1.84 -10.20 29.60
N ASN A 71 -1.68 -9.75 28.35
CA ASN A 71 -0.80 -10.39 27.38
C ASN A 71 0.66 -9.92 27.60
N PRO A 72 1.60 -10.83 27.90
CA PRO A 72 3.00 -10.47 28.13
C PRO A 72 3.64 -9.79 26.92
N LEU A 73 3.20 -10.14 25.70
CA LEU A 73 3.66 -9.49 24.47
C LEU A 73 3.25 -8.01 24.46
N ASN A 74 1.96 -7.75 24.67
CA ASN A 74 1.45 -6.39 24.63
C ASN A 74 2.05 -5.53 25.75
N ARG A 75 2.29 -6.11 26.93
CA ARG A 75 3.01 -5.43 28.00
C ARG A 75 4.42 -5.00 27.59
N LEU A 76 5.16 -5.86 26.89
CA LEU A 76 6.48 -5.52 26.35
C LEU A 76 6.40 -4.42 25.29
N LEU A 77 5.46 -4.53 24.34
CA LEU A 77 5.25 -3.53 23.30
C LEU A 77 4.93 -2.15 23.89
N ILE A 78 4.01 -2.10 24.86
CA ILE A 78 3.65 -0.85 25.56
C ILE A 78 4.84 -0.30 26.36
N ALA A 79 5.62 -1.16 27.01
CA ALA A 79 6.80 -0.75 27.78
C ALA A 79 7.91 -0.14 26.91
N VAL A 80 8.04 -0.57 25.64
CA VAL A 80 8.97 0.01 24.66
C VAL A 80 8.38 1.24 23.98
N TYR A 81 7.09 1.22 23.65
CA TYR A 81 6.41 2.32 22.96
C TYR A 81 6.31 3.58 23.83
N ARG A 82 5.93 3.45 25.11
CA ARG A 82 5.78 4.59 26.05
C ARG A 82 7.03 5.49 26.15
N PRO A 83 8.25 4.98 26.42
CA PRO A 83 9.43 5.84 26.53
C PRO A 83 9.82 6.49 25.21
N LEU A 84 9.54 5.86 24.06
CA LEU A 84 9.75 6.48 22.75
C LEU A 84 8.77 7.62 22.51
N LEU A 85 7.49 7.41 22.84
CA LEU A 85 6.46 8.44 22.75
C LEU A 85 6.78 9.64 23.65
N ASP A 86 7.18 9.39 24.90
CA ASP A 86 7.56 10.46 25.83
C ASP A 86 8.76 11.26 25.33
N ARG A 87 9.75 10.61 24.68
CA ARG A 87 10.89 11.32 24.06
C ARG A 87 10.44 12.19 22.88
N VAL A 88 9.53 11.69 22.05
CA VAL A 88 8.98 12.43 20.90
C VAL A 88 8.18 13.66 21.36
N LEU A 89 7.38 13.51 22.42
CA LEU A 89 6.54 14.58 22.96
C LEU A 89 7.33 15.65 23.74
N ARG A 90 8.49 15.32 24.32
CA ARG A 90 9.36 16.30 25.01
C ARG A 90 9.98 17.32 24.07
N ALA A 91 10.18 16.99 22.80
CA ALA A 91 10.82 17.88 21.82
C ALA A 91 10.17 17.76 20.43
N PRO A 92 8.90 18.15 20.27
CA PRO A 92 8.15 17.95 19.03
C PRO A 92 8.81 18.65 17.82
N LYS A 93 9.43 19.82 18.04
CA LYS A 93 10.20 20.53 17.00
C LYS A 93 11.39 19.72 16.49
N ARG A 94 12.08 18.98 17.36
CA ARG A 94 13.20 18.11 16.97
C ARG A 94 12.70 16.89 16.21
N THR A 95 11.59 16.29 16.64
CA THR A 95 10.95 15.18 15.92
C THR A 95 10.56 15.60 14.51
N LEU A 96 9.95 16.78 14.36
CA LEU A 96 9.60 17.32 13.04
C LEU A 96 10.85 17.56 12.18
N ALA A 97 11.90 18.14 12.76
CA ALA A 97 13.17 18.35 12.05
C ALA A 97 13.77 17.01 11.57
N VAL A 98 13.79 15.97 12.41
CA VAL A 98 14.25 14.64 12.04
C VAL A 98 13.37 14.05 10.92
N ALA A 99 12.05 14.17 11.00
CA ALA A 99 11.15 13.69 9.95
C ALA A 99 11.39 14.38 8.60
N VAL A 100 11.63 15.69 8.61
CA VAL A 100 11.98 16.46 7.40
C VAL A 100 13.33 16.03 6.85
N VAL A 101 14.33 15.83 7.71
CA VAL A 101 15.65 15.32 7.28
C VAL A 101 15.52 13.94 6.66
N VAL A 102 14.76 13.03 7.27
CA VAL A 102 14.52 11.68 6.72
C VAL A 102 13.84 11.76 5.36
N LEU A 103 12.81 12.60 5.22
CA LEU A 103 12.13 12.82 3.93
C LEU A 103 13.08 13.43 2.88
N ALA A 104 13.93 14.36 3.26
CA ALA A 104 14.92 14.93 2.36
C ALA A 104 15.95 13.88 1.93
N THR A 105 16.41 13.02 2.86
CA THR A 105 17.34 11.94 2.54
C THR A 105 16.74 10.87 1.64
N SER A 106 15.42 10.63 1.68
CA SER A 106 14.77 9.68 0.78
C SER A 106 14.73 10.16 -0.67
N LEU A 107 14.94 11.45 -0.94
CA LEU A 107 15.09 11.98 -2.30
C LEU A 107 16.39 11.52 -2.95
N TRP A 108 17.44 11.23 -2.18
CA TRP A 108 18.72 10.81 -2.73
C TRP A 108 18.65 9.42 -3.39
N PRO A 109 18.13 8.35 -2.75
CA PRO A 109 17.90 7.08 -3.43
C PRO A 109 16.98 7.19 -4.65
N LEU A 110 15.98 8.07 -4.59
CA LEU A 110 15.02 8.26 -5.68
C LEU A 110 15.70 8.72 -6.98
N GLN A 111 16.79 9.49 -6.89
CA GLN A 111 17.58 9.91 -8.05
C GLN A 111 18.44 8.79 -8.65
N HIS A 112 18.70 7.73 -7.89
CA HIS A 112 19.52 6.60 -8.32
C HIS A 112 18.67 5.43 -8.86
N ILE A 113 17.34 5.52 -8.77
CA ILE A 113 16.43 4.54 -9.35
C ILE A 113 16.28 4.86 -10.84
N GLY A 114 16.74 3.95 -11.70
CA GLY A 114 16.48 4.01 -13.13
C GLY A 114 14.99 3.75 -13.42
N GLY A 115 14.46 4.38 -14.47
CA GLY A 115 13.13 4.09 -14.97
C GLY A 115 13.17 3.00 -16.03
N GLU A 116 12.49 1.88 -15.78
CA GLU A 116 12.16 0.89 -16.81
C GLU A 116 10.65 0.95 -17.05
N PHE A 117 10.22 0.92 -18.33
CA PHE A 117 8.80 1.00 -18.71
C PHE A 117 7.99 -0.20 -18.18
N MET A 118 8.56 -1.41 -18.26
CA MET A 118 8.01 -2.63 -17.70
C MET A 118 9.18 -3.57 -17.32
N PRO A 119 9.09 -4.31 -16.21
CA PRO A 119 10.10 -5.31 -15.86
C PRO A 119 10.16 -6.36 -16.97
N ARG A 120 11.36 -6.89 -17.25
CA ARG A 120 11.54 -7.96 -18.22
C ARG A 120 10.71 -9.17 -17.80
N LEU A 121 9.73 -9.54 -18.63
CA LEU A 121 8.92 -10.74 -18.45
C LEU A 121 9.79 -11.95 -18.82
N ASP A 122 9.88 -12.91 -17.91
CA ASP A 122 10.52 -14.19 -18.16
C ASP A 122 9.49 -15.12 -18.83
N GLU A 123 9.54 -15.19 -20.15
CA GLU A 123 8.62 -15.99 -20.97
C GLU A 123 9.13 -17.44 -21.13
N GLY A 124 10.31 -17.76 -20.59
CA GLY A 124 10.89 -19.12 -20.61
C GLY A 124 11.52 -19.52 -21.95
N ASP A 125 11.46 -18.67 -22.96
CA ASP A 125 12.15 -18.81 -24.24
C ASP A 125 13.01 -17.58 -24.56
N LEU A 126 14.05 -17.79 -25.39
CA LEU A 126 14.96 -16.72 -25.80
C LEU A 126 14.85 -16.51 -27.30
N LEU A 127 14.19 -15.41 -27.68
CA LEU A 127 14.08 -15.01 -29.07
C LEU A 127 15.38 -14.35 -29.55
N TYR A 128 16.16 -15.08 -30.36
CA TYR A 128 17.32 -14.53 -31.05
C TYR A 128 16.87 -13.78 -32.30
N MET A 129 16.89 -12.44 -32.24
CA MET A 129 16.52 -11.55 -33.35
C MET A 129 17.73 -10.77 -33.87
N PRO A 130 18.60 -11.37 -34.71
CA PRO A 130 19.73 -10.67 -35.30
C PRO A 130 19.25 -9.71 -36.38
N SER A 131 19.78 -8.49 -36.39
CA SER A 131 19.55 -7.52 -37.46
C SER A 131 20.59 -7.68 -38.58
N ALA A 132 20.14 -7.71 -39.83
CA ALA A 132 21.00 -7.78 -41.02
C ALA A 132 20.97 -6.46 -41.82
N LEU A 133 22.01 -6.20 -42.62
CA LEU A 133 22.04 -5.07 -43.54
C LEU A 133 20.97 -5.23 -44.64
N PRO A 134 20.30 -4.14 -45.10
CA PRO A 134 19.18 -4.22 -46.05
C PRO A 134 19.50 -4.86 -47.41
N GLY A 135 20.78 -5.05 -47.74
CA GLY A 135 21.25 -5.62 -49.01
C GLY A 135 21.78 -7.06 -48.90
N LEU A 136 21.59 -7.74 -47.77
CA LEU A 136 21.98 -9.15 -47.63
C LEU A 136 21.09 -10.02 -48.53
N SER A 137 21.71 -10.70 -49.52
CA SER A 137 21.01 -11.69 -50.33
C SER A 137 20.57 -12.86 -49.46
N ALA A 138 19.47 -13.50 -49.84
CA ALA A 138 18.97 -14.69 -49.15
C ALA A 138 19.85 -15.94 -49.36
N GLY A 139 21.01 -15.80 -50.02
CA GLY A 139 21.99 -16.83 -50.32
C GLY A 139 23.35 -16.22 -50.64
#